data_AF-A0AAV9I952-F1
#
_entry.id   AF-A0AAV9I952-F1
#
_cell.length_a   1.000
_cell.length_b   1.000
_cell.length_c   1.000
_cell.angle_alpha   90.00
_cell.angle_beta   90.00
_cell.angle_gamma   90.00
#
_symmetry.space_group_name_H-M   'P 1'
#
loop_
_entity.id
_entity.type
_entity.pdbx_description
1 polymer ?
#
loop_
_entity_poly.entity_id
_entity_poly.type
_entity_poly.pdbx_seq_one_letter_code
_entity_poly.pdbx_strand_id
1 'polypeptide(L)'
;MWFRHLLPLVSRFPIKGGYRRLSSTQQETSLPANRRKLLYRSKQTGFLELDLILGNWAEENLSKLSEGEIQEYEKLIHREVPDLYSWLSGQQEPPEELDGKIFRRIRDSVWKGTINKSKTTE
;
A
#
# COMPACT_ATOMS: atom_id res chain seq x y z
N MET A 1 -4.25 26.65 8.53
CA MET A 1 -2.95 26.54 9.21
C MET A 1 -2.54 25.07 9.29
N TRP A 2 -2.04 24.50 8.19
CA TRP A 2 -1.56 23.12 8.12
C TRP A 2 -0.37 23.06 7.16
N PHE A 3 0.71 23.79 7.47
CA PHE A 3 2.00 23.66 6.79
C PHE A 3 3.02 24.36 7.65
N ARG A 4 3.85 23.60 8.39
CA ARG A 4 5.16 24.06 8.88
C ARG A 4 5.93 22.93 9.59
N HIS A 5 7.04 22.54 8.92
CA HIS A 5 8.26 21.91 9.46
C HIS A 5 8.09 20.47 9.99
N LEU A 6 8.76 19.42 9.49
CA LEU A 6 10.07 19.28 8.85
C LEU A 6 10.03 18.02 7.95
N LEU A 7 10.34 18.16 6.66
CA LEU A 7 10.84 17.05 5.82
C LEU A 7 12.27 17.40 5.41
N PRO A 8 13.31 16.93 6.12
CA PRO A 8 14.65 16.87 5.57
C PRO A 8 14.85 15.49 4.91
N LEU A 9 15.41 15.52 3.70
CA LEU A 9 15.75 14.39 2.83
C LEU A 9 14.57 13.64 2.19
N VAL A 10 14.17 14.18 1.03
CA VAL A 10 13.78 13.36 -0.12
C VAL A 10 14.95 12.41 -0.42
N SER A 11 14.89 11.21 0.14
CA SER A 11 15.61 10.07 -0.43
C SER A 11 14.96 9.77 -1.77
N ARG A 12 15.61 10.29 -2.81
CA ARG A 12 15.38 10.05 -4.23
C ARG A 12 15.18 8.55 -4.45
N PHE A 13 13.94 8.08 -4.57
CA PHE A 13 13.65 6.79 -5.19
C PHE A 13 13.77 6.96 -6.71
N PRO A 14 14.77 6.38 -7.40
CA PRO A 14 14.74 6.32 -8.86
C PRO A 14 13.79 5.20 -9.30
N ILE A 15 12.48 5.48 -9.33
CA ILE A 15 11.50 4.59 -9.98
C ILE A 15 11.56 4.87 -11.50
N LYS A 16 12.53 4.26 -12.20
CA LYS A 16 12.46 4.16 -13.68
C LYS A 16 11.68 2.91 -14.05
N GLY A 17 10.38 3.07 -14.23
CA GLY A 17 9.48 2.06 -14.77
C GLY A 17 8.18 2.75 -15.14
N GLY A 18 7.87 2.82 -16.44
CA GLY A 18 6.74 3.56 -16.95
C GLY A 18 5.45 3.23 -16.20
N TYR A 19 4.60 4.25 -16.01
CA TYR A 19 3.24 4.12 -15.51
C TYR A 19 2.50 3.09 -16.37
N ARG A 20 2.52 1.82 -15.95
CA ARG A 20 1.70 0.78 -16.55
C ARG A 20 0.27 1.24 -16.28
N ARG A 21 -0.44 1.66 -17.34
CA ARG A 21 -1.89 1.81 -17.27
C ARG A 21 -2.42 0.50 -16.68
N LEU A 22 -2.96 0.56 -15.46
CA LEU A 22 -3.45 -0.57 -14.70
C LEU A 22 -4.72 -1.11 -15.36
N SER A 23 -4.58 -1.73 -16.53
CA SER A 23 -5.64 -2.45 -17.24
C SER A 23 -5.97 -3.71 -16.42
N SER A 24 -6.75 -3.55 -15.35
CA SER A 24 -7.09 -4.61 -14.39
C SER A 24 -8.58 -4.98 -14.48
N THR A 25 -9.14 -5.01 -15.69
CA THR A 25 -10.59 -5.11 -15.92
C THR A 25 -11.17 -6.50 -15.58
N GLN A 26 -10.40 -7.59 -15.62
CA GLN A 26 -10.94 -8.94 -15.41
C GLN A 26 -10.90 -9.44 -13.95
N GLN A 27 -9.86 -9.11 -13.18
CA GLN A 27 -9.81 -9.49 -11.75
C GLN A 27 -10.64 -8.57 -10.87
N GLU A 28 -10.77 -7.29 -11.23
CA GLU A 28 -11.59 -6.34 -10.48
C GLU A 28 -13.08 -6.67 -10.56
N THR A 29 -13.56 -7.24 -11.68
CA THR A 29 -14.99 -7.58 -11.84
C THR A 29 -15.40 -8.86 -11.12
N SER A 30 -14.46 -9.77 -10.81
CA SER A 30 -14.75 -11.00 -10.07
C SER A 30 -14.73 -10.83 -8.54
N LEU A 31 -14.24 -9.69 -8.05
CA LEU A 31 -14.22 -9.40 -6.61
C LEU A 31 -15.62 -8.97 -6.11
N PRO A 32 -16.00 -9.39 -4.90
CA PRO A 32 -17.14 -8.81 -4.18
C PRO A 32 -17.03 -7.28 -4.07
N ALA A 33 -18.18 -6.61 -4.06
CA ALA A 33 -18.25 -5.14 -4.14
C ALA A 33 -17.45 -4.41 -3.04
N ASN A 34 -17.37 -4.97 -1.82
CA ASN A 34 -16.54 -4.42 -0.74
C ASN A 34 -15.05 -4.45 -1.10
N ARG A 35 -14.54 -5.59 -1.56
CA ARG A 35 -13.13 -5.77 -1.98
C ARG A 35 -12.76 -4.90 -3.17
N ARG A 36 -13.68 -4.70 -4.11
CA ARG A 36 -13.49 -3.79 -5.26
C ARG A 36 -13.29 -2.34 -4.82
N LYS A 37 -14.11 -1.85 -3.89
CA LYS A 37 -13.97 -0.50 -3.34
C LYS A 37 -12.61 -0.33 -2.65
N LEU A 38 -12.18 -1.34 -1.90
CA LEU A 38 -10.88 -1.34 -1.24
C LEU A 38 -9.74 -1.29 -2.26
N LEU A 39 -9.77 -2.14 -3.29
CA LEU A 39 -8.78 -2.14 -4.38
C LEU A 39 -8.68 -0.77 -5.07
N TYR A 40 -9.83 -0.16 -5.36
CA TYR A 40 -9.90 1.16 -5.96
C TYR A 40 -9.24 2.21 -5.06
N ARG A 41 -9.57 2.21 -3.77
CA ARG A 41 -8.96 3.12 -2.79
C ARG A 41 -7.44 2.93 -2.71
N SER A 42 -6.95 1.70 -2.78
CA SER A 42 -5.51 1.37 -2.77
C SER A 42 -4.74 1.94 -3.95
N LYS A 43 -5.41 2.18 -5.07
CA LYS A 43 -4.81 2.70 -6.31
C LYS A 43 -5.00 4.20 -6.49
N GLN A 44 -5.83 4.83 -5.65
CA GLN A 44 -6.24 6.21 -5.81
C GLN A 44 -6.15 6.99 -4.50
N THR A 45 -5.02 6.84 -3.81
CA THR A 45 -4.69 7.63 -2.63
C THR A 45 -4.22 9.04 -3.02
N GLY A 46 -3.77 9.23 -4.26
CA GLY A 46 -3.20 10.49 -4.75
C GLY A 46 -1.71 10.65 -4.44
N PHE A 47 -1.08 9.60 -3.91
CA PHE A 47 0.35 9.53 -3.63
C PHE A 47 0.95 8.29 -4.29
N LEU A 48 1.75 8.52 -5.33
CA LEU A 48 2.17 7.49 -6.27
C LEU A 48 2.88 6.31 -5.61
N GLU A 49 3.81 6.59 -4.69
CA GLU A 49 4.55 5.56 -3.96
C GLU A 49 3.61 4.64 -3.19
N LEU A 50 2.60 5.22 -2.53
CA LEU A 50 1.62 4.46 -1.77
C LEU A 50 0.65 3.72 -2.68
N ASP A 51 0.25 4.31 -3.82
CA ASP A 51 -0.59 3.66 -4.82
C ASP A 51 0.09 2.41 -5.41
N LEU A 52 1.40 2.46 -5.65
CA LEU A 52 2.17 1.31 -6.12
C LEU A 52 2.30 0.23 -5.05
N ILE A 53 2.57 0.62 -3.80
CA ILE A 53 2.72 -0.31 -2.67
C ILE A 53 1.40 -1.01 -2.38
N LEU A 54 0.34 -0.23 -2.13
CA LEU A 54 -0.95 -0.75 -1.72
C LEU A 54 -1.69 -1.38 -2.89
N GLY A 55 -1.61 -0.80 -4.09
CA GLY A 55 -2.26 -1.32 -5.29
C GLY A 55 -1.77 -2.73 -5.63
N ASN A 56 -0.45 -2.93 -5.72
CA ASN A 56 0.12 -4.25 -6.03
C ASN A 56 -0.23 -5.27 -4.93
N TRP A 57 -0.09 -4.89 -3.66
CA TRP A 57 -0.41 -5.79 -2.55
C TRP A 57 -1.90 -6.18 -2.55
N ALA A 58 -2.79 -5.22 -2.81
CA ALA A 58 -4.23 -5.41 -2.84
C ALA A 58 -4.66 -6.36 -3.96
N GLU A 59 -4.11 -6.20 -5.17
CA GLU A 59 -4.38 -7.09 -6.31
C GLU A 59 -4.04 -8.55 -5.98
N GLU A 60 -2.92 -8.80 -5.31
CA GLU A 60 -2.44 -10.15 -5.03
C GLU A 60 -3.13 -10.83 -3.83
N ASN A 61 -3.65 -10.04 -2.89
CA ASN A 61 -4.07 -10.52 -1.58
C ASN A 61 -5.58 -10.41 -1.31
N LEU A 62 -6.29 -9.38 -1.82
CA LEU A 62 -7.69 -9.11 -1.42
C LEU A 62 -8.64 -10.30 -1.66
N SER A 63 -8.43 -11.06 -2.73
CA SER A 63 -9.21 -12.26 -3.06
C SER A 63 -9.03 -13.41 -2.05
N LYS A 64 -7.91 -13.42 -1.32
CA LYS A 64 -7.52 -14.49 -0.38
C LYS A 64 -7.77 -14.13 1.08
N LEU A 65 -8.12 -12.88 1.38
CA LEU A 65 -8.35 -12.44 2.75
C LEU A 65 -9.69 -12.94 3.29
N SER A 66 -9.68 -13.40 4.53
CA SER A 66 -10.88 -13.66 5.33
C SER A 66 -11.65 -12.36 5.63
N GLU A 67 -12.90 -12.47 6.09
CA GLU A 67 -13.72 -11.28 6.36
C GLU A 67 -13.13 -10.39 7.48
N GLY A 68 -12.58 -10.99 8.55
CA GLY A 68 -11.90 -10.25 9.60
C GLY A 68 -10.64 -9.51 9.11
N GLU A 69 -9.87 -10.16 8.23
CA GLU A 69 -8.71 -9.54 7.57
C GLU A 69 -9.12 -8.41 6.61
N ILE A 70 -10.27 -8.51 5.95
CA ILE A 70 -10.82 -7.43 5.13
C ILE A 70 -11.18 -6.23 6.00
N GLN A 71 -11.78 -6.44 7.17
CA GLN A 71 -12.11 -5.35 8.10
C GLN A 71 -10.85 -4.68 8.66
N GLU A 72 -9.80 -5.45 8.98
CA GLU A 72 -8.50 -4.89 9.36
C GLU A 72 -7.91 -4.03 8.23
N TYR A 73 -7.92 -4.55 7.00
CA TYR A 73 -7.43 -3.81 5.83
C TYR A 73 -8.22 -2.52 5.59
N GLU A 74 -9.54 -2.60 5.71
CA GLU A 74 -10.43 -1.46 5.57
C GLU A 74 -10.12 -0.37 6.60
N LYS A 75 -9.96 -0.73 7.88
CA LYS A 75 -9.57 0.22 8.93
C LYS A 75 -8.23 0.90 8.65
N LEU A 76 -7.27 0.15 8.10
CA LEU A 76 -5.95 0.67 7.75
C LEU A 76 -6.07 1.68 6.61
N ILE A 77 -6.66 1.29 5.47
CA ILE A 77 -6.67 2.12 4.25
C ILE A 77 -7.53 3.39 4.34
N HIS A 78 -8.41 3.47 5.34
CA HIS A 78 -9.18 4.68 5.62
C HIS A 78 -8.41 5.73 6.45
N ARG A 79 -7.18 5.44 6.88
CA ARG A 79 -6.32 6.41 7.56
C ARG A 79 -5.76 7.44 6.58
N GLU A 80 -5.27 8.54 7.14
CA GLU A 80 -4.68 9.63 6.36
C GLU A 80 -3.43 9.14 5.62
N VAL A 81 -3.28 9.59 4.38
CA VAL A 81 -2.20 9.17 3.47
C VAL A 81 -0.80 9.40 4.05
N PRO A 82 -0.51 10.56 4.69
CA PRO A 82 0.81 10.79 5.31
C PRO A 82 1.12 9.81 6.45
N ASP A 83 0.12 9.48 7.27
CA ASP A 83 0.28 8.56 8.40
C ASP A 83 0.53 7.14 7.89
N LEU A 84 -0.28 6.69 6.92
CA LEU A 84 -0.12 5.42 6.24
C LEU A 84 1.28 5.24 5.66
N TYR A 85 1.78 6.26 4.97
CA TYR A 85 3.13 6.22 4.43
C TYR A 85 4.19 6.15 5.54
N SER A 86 4.05 6.94 6.59
CA SER A 86 5.00 6.98 7.71
C SER A 86 5.10 5.63 8.41
N TRP A 87 3.98 4.93 8.60
CA TRP A 87 3.97 3.60 9.22
C TRP A 87 4.53 2.51 8.31
N LEU A 88 4.12 2.49 7.03
CA LEU A 88 4.57 1.46 6.09
C LEU A 88 6.05 1.61 5.70
N SER A 89 6.57 2.84 5.72
CA SER A 89 8.00 3.12 5.52
C SER A 89 8.84 2.90 6.79
N GLY A 90 8.20 2.67 7.94
CA GLY A 90 8.88 2.51 9.22
C GLY A 90 9.46 3.81 9.80
N GLN A 91 9.00 4.97 9.33
CA GLN A 91 9.35 6.27 9.90
C GLN A 91 8.68 6.49 11.26
N GLN A 92 7.52 5.88 11.47
CA GLN A 92 6.76 5.91 12.72
C GLN A 92 6.16 4.53 12.99
N GLU A 93 5.91 4.21 14.27
CA GLU A 93 5.12 3.04 14.63
C GLU A 93 3.62 3.34 14.50
N PRO A 94 2.82 2.38 14.01
CA PRO A 94 1.37 2.54 13.95
C PRO A 94 0.76 2.54 15.37
N PRO A 95 -0.43 3.12 15.54
CA PRO A 95 -1.26 2.89 16.72
C PRO A 95 -1.47 1.38 16.95
N GLU A 96 -1.57 0.97 18.22
CA GLU A 96 -1.73 -0.45 18.61
C GLU A 96 -2.95 -1.11 17.95
N GLU A 97 -4.03 -0.35 17.76
CA GLU A 97 -5.25 -0.78 17.06
C GLU A 97 -5.02 -1.16 15.59
N LEU A 98 -3.93 -0.69 14.98
CA LEU A 98 -3.59 -0.89 13.57
C LEU A 98 -2.37 -1.79 13.37
N ASP A 99 -1.63 -2.15 14.42
CA ASP A 99 -0.55 -3.16 14.37
C ASP A 99 -1.09 -4.60 14.32
N GLY A 100 -2.04 -4.82 13.41
CA GLY A 100 -2.66 -6.10 13.16
C GLY A 100 -1.86 -6.98 12.22
N LYS A 101 -2.38 -8.19 11.98
CA LYS A 101 -1.78 -9.17 11.07
C LYS A 101 -1.65 -8.61 9.66
N ILE A 102 -2.64 -7.86 9.19
CA ILE A 102 -2.62 -7.28 7.84
C ILE A 102 -1.57 -6.20 7.68
N PHE A 103 -1.42 -5.31 8.66
CA PHE A 103 -0.38 -4.27 8.62
C PHE A 103 1.01 -4.90 8.48
N ARG A 104 1.31 -5.90 9.32
CA ARG A 104 2.60 -6.62 9.27
C ARG A 104 2.82 -7.31 7.92
N ARG A 105 1.79 -7.95 7.35
CA ARG A 105 1.88 -8.55 6.00
C ARG A 105 2.17 -7.53 4.90
N ILE A 106 1.63 -6.32 4.99
CA ILE A 106 1.91 -5.25 4.02
C ILE A 106 3.34 -4.76 4.20
N ARG A 107 3.76 -4.45 5.44
CA ARG A 107 5.13 -4.00 5.78
C ARG A 107 6.18 -5.01 5.31
N ASP A 108 5.94 -6.30 5.54
CA ASP A 108 6.81 -7.39 5.07
C ASP A 108 6.89 -7.46 3.54
N SER A 109 5.77 -7.24 2.85
CA SER A 109 5.73 -7.26 1.38
C SER A 109 6.50 -6.07 0.77
N VAL A 110 6.38 -4.89 1.39
CA VAL A 110 7.17 -3.71 1.02
C VAL A 110 8.67 -4.00 1.14
N TRP A 111 9.10 -4.57 2.27
CA TRP A 111 10.51 -4.89 2.52
C TRP A 111 11.02 -6.03 1.62
N LYS A 112 10.17 -7.02 1.28
CA LYS A 112 10.52 -8.07 0.31
C LYS A 112 10.69 -7.51 -1.11
N GLY A 113 9.88 -6.52 -1.48
CA GLY A 113 9.96 -5.82 -2.75
C GLY A 113 11.27 -5.04 -2.93
N THR A 114 11.85 -4.52 -1.85
CA THR A 114 13.14 -3.81 -1.90
C THR A 114 14.33 -4.76 -2.05
N ILE A 115 14.33 -5.91 -1.37
CA ILE A 115 15.45 -6.87 -1.42
C ILE A 115 15.54 -7.62 -2.76
N ASN A 116 14.42 -8.02 -3.36
CA ASN A 116 14.42 -8.79 -4.62
C ASN A 116 14.90 -7.97 -5.83
N LYS A 117 14.86 -6.64 -5.76
CA LYS A 117 15.33 -5.75 -6.83
C LYS A 117 16.85 -5.78 -7.02
N SER A 118 17.62 -6.22 -6.02
CA SER A 118 19.09 -6.27 -6.09
C SER A 118 19.65 -7.52 -6.78
N LYS A 119 18.78 -8.49 -7.13
CA LYS A 119 19.17 -9.81 -7.68
C LYS A 119 18.87 -9.99 -9.17
N THR A 120 18.35 -8.97 -9.87
CA THR A 120 18.00 -9.06 -11.30
C THR A 120 18.79 -8.03 -12.10
N THR A 121 20.07 -8.29 -12.27
CA THR A 121 20.89 -7.74 -13.36
C THR A 121 21.92 -8.81 -13.67
N GLU A 122 21.52 -9.78 -14.48
CA GLU A 122 22.41 -10.69 -15.19
C GLU A 122 21.85 -10.88 -16.60
#